data_AF-A0A151EVS0-F1
#
_entry.id   AF-A0A151EVS0-F1
#
_cell.length_a   1.000
_cell.length_b   1.000
_cell.length_c   1.000
_cell.angle_alpha   90.00
_cell.angle_beta   90.00
_cell.angle_gamma   90.00
#
_symmetry.space_group_name_H-M   'P 1'
#
loop_
_entity.id
_entity.type
_entity.pdbx_description
1 polymer ?
#
loop_
_entity_poly.entity_id
_entity_poly.type
_entity_poly.pdbx_seq_one_letter_code
_entity_poly.pdbx_strand_id
1 'polypeptide(L)'
;MPRCGRLRNFIREYKESPRTERISFIPPFLILAIETILIIHAIFLNEIFVIILTAILLIISTIETVIVSYEIHEHYIKINFDKKLTIRLDDFITEKKEKNVKKIVTDFINHYTEYKKHRNEIYHTTCQILETHKEEEIEKELYEKIIKFIAKKKKPTVDDIIKSFIKKYPKYKKYRGEIYILSAQILADYFNKKL
;
A
#
# COMPACT_ATOMS: atom_id res chain seq x y z
N MET A 1 -22.71 -24.96 14.02
CA MET A 1 -22.77 -25.13 12.56
C MET A 1 -21.60 -24.40 11.90
N PRO A 2 -20.50 -25.09 11.49
CA PRO A 2 -19.22 -24.44 11.15
C PRO A 2 -18.93 -24.26 9.64
N ARG A 3 -19.84 -24.62 8.72
CA ARG A 3 -19.48 -24.72 7.28
C ARG A 3 -19.62 -23.43 6.45
N CYS A 4 -20.38 -22.42 6.87
CA CYS A 4 -20.55 -21.16 6.11
C CYS A 4 -19.57 -20.03 6.47
N GLY A 5 -18.71 -20.21 7.49
CA GLY A 5 -17.75 -19.17 7.90
C GLY A 5 -16.63 -18.96 6.88
N ARG A 6 -16.16 -20.04 6.24
CA ARG A 6 -15.04 -19.98 5.27
C ARG A 6 -15.42 -19.23 3.99
N LEU A 7 -16.60 -19.50 3.42
CA LEU A 7 -17.05 -18.81 2.22
C LEU A 7 -17.28 -17.31 2.48
N ARG A 8 -17.83 -16.97 3.65
CA ARG A 8 -18.03 -15.57 4.05
C ARG A 8 -16.72 -14.82 4.27
N ASN A 9 -15.74 -15.48 4.88
CA ASN A 9 -14.40 -14.91 5.04
C ASN A 9 -13.73 -14.74 3.69
N PHE A 10 -13.80 -15.72 2.80
CA PHE A 10 -13.27 -15.62 1.44
C PHE A 10 -13.89 -14.48 0.62
N ILE A 11 -15.21 -14.29 0.70
CA ILE A 11 -15.90 -13.15 0.05
C ILE A 11 -15.43 -11.81 0.64
N ARG A 12 -15.17 -11.75 1.95
CA ARG A 12 -14.62 -10.55 2.59
C ARG A 12 -13.17 -10.30 2.16
N GLU A 13 -12.34 -11.34 2.12
CA GLU A 13 -10.96 -11.31 1.65
C GLU A 13 -10.88 -10.82 0.19
N TYR A 14 -11.76 -11.32 -0.67
CA TYR A 14 -11.93 -10.85 -2.06
C TYR A 14 -12.33 -9.37 -2.15
N LYS A 15 -13.18 -8.89 -1.23
CA LYS A 15 -13.60 -7.48 -1.19
C LYS A 15 -12.49 -6.54 -0.73
N GLU A 16 -11.47 -7.04 -0.06
CA GLU A 16 -10.35 -6.26 0.48
C GLU A 16 -9.06 -6.40 -0.36
N SER A 17 -9.00 -7.35 -1.28
CA SER A 17 -7.87 -7.56 -2.21
C SER A 17 -7.76 -6.44 -3.28
N PRO A 18 -6.54 -6.10 -3.75
CA PRO A 18 -6.27 -5.13 -4.81
C PRO A 18 -7.10 -5.35 -6.09
N ARG A 19 -7.38 -4.26 -6.83
CA ARG A 19 -8.23 -4.31 -8.05
C ARG A 19 -7.71 -5.30 -9.10
N THR A 20 -6.39 -5.47 -9.22
CA THR A 20 -5.74 -6.37 -10.18
C THR A 20 -5.97 -7.84 -9.84
N GLU A 21 -5.81 -8.23 -8.58
CA GLU A 21 -6.11 -9.58 -8.09
C GLU A 21 -7.60 -9.91 -8.21
N ARG A 22 -8.48 -8.92 -7.97
CA ARG A 22 -9.93 -9.08 -8.13
C ARG A 22 -10.33 -9.45 -9.57
N ILE A 23 -9.63 -8.90 -10.56
CA ILE A 23 -9.89 -9.15 -11.99
C ILE A 23 -9.36 -10.53 -12.40
N SER A 24 -8.24 -10.97 -11.83
CA SER A 24 -7.66 -12.30 -12.08
C SER A 24 -8.59 -13.46 -11.71
N PHE A 25 -9.60 -13.20 -10.88
CA PHE A 25 -10.63 -14.16 -10.46
C PHE A 25 -11.74 -14.39 -11.49
N ILE A 26 -11.95 -13.46 -12.42
CA ILE A 26 -13.09 -13.54 -13.34
C ILE A 26 -12.90 -14.67 -14.38
N PRO A 27 -11.72 -14.82 -15.02
CA PRO A 27 -11.54 -15.82 -16.06
C PRO A 27 -11.72 -17.28 -15.60
N PRO A 28 -11.11 -17.77 -14.50
CA PRO A 28 -11.25 -19.17 -14.10
C PRO A 28 -12.70 -19.57 -13.81
N PHE A 29 -13.47 -18.70 -13.15
CA PHE A 29 -14.88 -18.96 -12.85
C PHE A 29 -15.76 -18.91 -14.10
N LEU A 30 -15.45 -18.03 -15.04
CA LEU A 30 -16.14 -17.93 -16.32
C LEU A 30 -15.88 -19.17 -17.18
N ILE A 31 -14.63 -19.66 -17.21
CA ILE A 31 -14.26 -20.91 -17.89
C ILE A 31 -15.00 -22.10 -17.27
N LEU A 32 -14.98 -22.24 -15.94
CA LEU A 32 -15.74 -23.27 -15.21
C LEU A 32 -17.24 -23.25 -15.54
N ALA A 33 -17.85 -22.06 -15.63
CA ALA A 33 -19.26 -21.90 -15.98
C ALA A 33 -19.54 -22.37 -17.41
N ILE A 34 -18.69 -22.00 -18.37
CA ILE A 34 -18.81 -22.43 -19.77
C ILE A 34 -18.64 -23.94 -19.89
N GLU A 35 -17.62 -24.53 -19.27
CA GLU A 35 -17.37 -25.97 -19.27
C GLU A 35 -18.52 -26.75 -18.67
N THR A 36 -19.12 -26.23 -17.60
CA THR A 36 -20.32 -26.85 -16.98
C THR A 36 -21.50 -26.85 -17.96
N ILE A 37 -21.74 -25.75 -18.67
CA ILE A 37 -22.79 -25.67 -19.70
C ILE A 37 -22.52 -26.65 -20.83
N LEU A 38 -21.27 -26.74 -21.29
CA LEU A 38 -20.85 -27.67 -22.36
C LEU A 38 -21.08 -29.13 -21.95
N ILE A 39 -20.74 -29.51 -20.71
CA ILE A 39 -21.00 -30.86 -20.19
C ILE A 39 -22.49 -31.16 -20.15
N ILE A 40 -23.31 -30.24 -19.62
CA ILE A 40 -24.77 -30.41 -19.55
C ILE A 40 -25.35 -30.63 -20.96
N HIS A 41 -24.88 -29.83 -21.93
CA HIS A 41 -25.32 -29.94 -23.32
C HIS A 41 -24.88 -31.25 -23.97
N ALA A 42 -23.62 -31.66 -23.78
CA ALA A 42 -23.07 -32.91 -24.32
C ALA A 42 -23.77 -34.14 -23.74
N ILE A 43 -24.14 -34.12 -22.45
CA ILE A 43 -24.96 -35.15 -21.81
C ILE A 43 -26.34 -35.24 -22.48
N PHE A 44 -26.99 -34.09 -22.74
CA PHE A 44 -28.30 -34.06 -23.39
C PHE A 44 -28.27 -34.66 -24.81
N LEU A 45 -27.18 -34.45 -25.55
CA LEU A 45 -26.99 -34.98 -26.90
C LEU A 45 -26.39 -36.41 -26.93
N ASN A 46 -26.04 -37.00 -25.77
CA ASN A 46 -25.33 -38.28 -25.64
C ASN A 46 -24.00 -38.35 -26.42
N GLU A 47 -23.29 -37.23 -26.51
CA GLU A 47 -22.00 -37.15 -27.21
C GLU A 47 -20.84 -37.62 -26.30
N ILE A 48 -20.65 -38.93 -26.20
CA ILE A 48 -19.70 -39.56 -25.25
C ILE A 48 -18.28 -38.98 -25.37
N PHE A 49 -17.78 -38.75 -26.59
CA PHE A 49 -16.43 -38.18 -26.79
C PHE A 49 -16.31 -36.75 -26.26
N VAL A 50 -17.34 -35.93 -26.46
CA VAL A 50 -17.36 -34.55 -25.97
C VAL A 50 -17.44 -34.55 -24.45
N ILE A 51 -18.29 -35.40 -23.87
CA ILE A 51 -18.41 -35.56 -22.41
C ILE A 51 -17.05 -35.86 -21.77
N ILE A 52 -16.28 -36.82 -22.32
CA ILE A 52 -14.97 -37.19 -21.78
C ILE A 52 -13.98 -36.02 -21.87
N LEU A 53 -13.89 -35.36 -23.04
CA LEU A 53 -12.97 -34.24 -23.24
C LEU A 53 -13.30 -33.06 -22.32
N THR A 54 -14.57 -32.68 -22.23
CA THR A 54 -15.00 -31.57 -21.38
C THR A 54 -14.88 -31.90 -19.90
N ALA A 55 -15.04 -33.16 -19.49
CA ALA A 55 -14.80 -33.59 -18.11
C ALA A 55 -13.33 -33.44 -17.70
N ILE A 56 -12.38 -33.76 -18.59
CA ILE A 56 -10.95 -33.54 -18.34
C ILE A 56 -10.65 -32.05 -18.19
N LEU A 57 -11.19 -31.20 -19.07
CA LEU A 57 -11.06 -29.75 -18.97
C LEU A 57 -11.63 -29.20 -17.66
N LEU A 58 -12.81 -29.67 -17.25
CA LEU A 58 -13.45 -29.29 -16.00
C LEU A 58 -12.56 -29.61 -14.77
N ILE A 59 -11.89 -30.77 -14.77
CA ILE A 59 -10.95 -31.14 -13.70
C ILE A 59 -9.78 -30.16 -13.65
N ILE A 60 -9.17 -29.85 -14.80
CA ILE A 60 -8.04 -28.91 -14.88
C ILE A 60 -8.45 -27.52 -14.40
N SER A 61 -9.59 -27.01 -14.88
CA SER A 61 -10.15 -25.72 -14.51
C SER A 61 -10.51 -25.62 -13.02
N THR A 62 -10.99 -26.72 -12.44
CA THR A 62 -11.22 -26.82 -10.99
C THR A 62 -9.92 -26.71 -10.19
N ILE A 63 -8.86 -27.40 -10.63
CA ILE A 63 -7.54 -27.33 -9.97
C ILE A 63 -6.99 -25.90 -10.06
N GLU A 64 -7.04 -25.28 -11.23
CA GLU A 64 -6.61 -23.90 -11.44
C GLU A 64 -7.34 -22.93 -10.50
N THR A 65 -8.65 -23.08 -10.37
CA THR A 65 -9.46 -22.26 -9.47
C THR A 65 -9.04 -22.42 -8.01
N VAL A 66 -8.66 -23.63 -7.59
CA VAL A 66 -8.14 -23.87 -6.22
C VAL A 66 -6.77 -23.22 -6.02
N ILE A 67 -5.86 -23.32 -7.00
CA ILE A 67 -4.52 -22.72 -6.92
C ILE A 67 -4.62 -21.20 -6.81
N VAL A 68 -5.38 -20.56 -7.71
CA VAL A 68 -5.59 -19.10 -7.70
C VAL A 68 -6.23 -18.65 -6.38
N SER A 69 -7.17 -19.44 -5.85
CA SER A 69 -7.77 -19.16 -4.54
C SER A 69 -6.77 -19.23 -3.39
N TYR A 70 -5.82 -20.17 -3.42
CA TYR A 70 -4.78 -20.30 -2.40
C TYR A 70 -3.79 -19.13 -2.45
N GLU A 71 -3.31 -18.77 -3.66
CA GLU A 71 -2.38 -17.67 -3.87
C GLU A 71 -2.92 -16.35 -3.31
N ILE A 72 -4.22 -16.09 -3.50
CA ILE A 72 -4.86 -14.87 -3.03
C ILE A 72 -5.08 -14.88 -1.53
N HIS A 73 -5.36 -16.05 -0.94
CA HIS A 73 -5.42 -16.17 0.52
C HIS A 73 -4.07 -15.83 1.17
N GLU A 74 -2.96 -16.34 0.61
CA GLU A 74 -1.63 -15.99 1.10
C GLU A 74 -1.32 -14.51 0.90
N HIS A 75 -1.64 -13.96 -0.26
CA HIS A 75 -1.39 -12.55 -0.54
C HIS A 75 -2.22 -11.62 0.38
N TYR A 76 -3.48 -11.97 0.64
CA TYR A 76 -4.33 -11.26 1.60
C TYR A 76 -3.76 -11.32 3.01
N ILE A 77 -3.36 -12.51 3.49
CA ILE A 77 -2.75 -12.66 4.81
C ILE A 77 -1.50 -11.78 4.93
N LYS A 78 -0.65 -11.79 3.90
CA LYS A 78 0.58 -11.00 3.87
C LYS A 78 0.29 -9.50 3.90
N ILE A 79 -0.59 -8.99 3.02
CA ILE A 79 -0.97 -7.57 3.01
C ILE A 79 -1.57 -7.14 4.34
N ASN A 80 -2.46 -7.95 4.91
CA ASN A 80 -3.14 -7.60 6.15
C ASN A 80 -2.16 -7.63 7.34
N PHE A 81 -1.23 -8.60 7.37
CA PHE A 81 -0.14 -8.64 8.32
C PHE A 81 0.74 -7.39 8.20
N ASP A 82 1.20 -7.05 7.00
CA ASP A 82 2.07 -5.92 6.74
C ASP A 82 1.39 -4.60 7.12
N LYS A 83 0.14 -4.38 6.72
CA LYS A 83 -0.63 -3.18 7.11
C LYS A 83 -0.77 -3.06 8.62
N LYS A 84 -1.17 -4.15 9.29
CA LYS A 84 -1.37 -4.17 10.73
C LYS A 84 -0.04 -3.98 11.48
N LEU A 85 1.05 -4.55 10.96
CA LEU A 85 2.39 -4.38 11.47
C LEU A 85 2.82 -2.92 11.37
N THR A 86 2.69 -2.31 10.19
CA THR A 86 3.07 -0.91 9.95
C THR A 86 2.31 0.04 10.87
N ILE A 87 0.98 -0.08 10.97
CA ILE A 87 0.18 0.79 11.85
C ILE A 87 0.63 0.65 13.30
N ARG A 88 0.77 -0.58 13.80
CA ARG A 88 1.18 -0.81 15.19
C ARG A 88 2.60 -0.34 15.48
N LEU A 89 3.52 -0.51 14.53
CA LEU A 89 4.88 0.01 14.68
C LEU A 89 4.88 1.53 14.70
N ASP A 90 4.10 2.14 13.82
CA ASP A 90 4.03 3.59 13.70
C ASP A 90 3.48 4.24 14.98
N ASP A 91 2.37 3.70 15.49
CA ASP A 91 1.81 4.08 16.80
C ASP A 91 2.86 3.92 17.91
N PHE A 92 3.55 2.77 17.94
CA PHE A 92 4.56 2.47 18.96
C PHE A 92 5.76 3.43 18.91
N ILE A 93 6.26 3.75 17.71
CA ILE A 93 7.36 4.70 17.49
C ILE A 93 6.93 6.11 17.93
N THR A 94 5.72 6.51 17.55
CA THR A 94 5.16 7.83 17.85
C THR A 94 4.93 8.02 19.36
N GLU A 95 4.44 7.00 20.05
CA GLU A 95 4.25 7.01 21.51
C GLU A 95 5.58 7.04 22.27
N LYS A 96 6.53 6.19 21.89
CA LYS A 96 7.83 6.08 22.59
C LYS A 96 8.78 7.23 22.27
N LYS A 97 8.58 7.92 21.14
CA LYS A 97 9.48 8.96 20.60
C LYS A 97 10.94 8.50 20.48
N GLU A 98 11.15 7.20 20.36
CA GLU A 98 12.48 6.60 20.23
C GLU A 98 12.88 6.63 18.75
N LYS A 99 14.13 7.02 18.46
CA LYS A 99 14.66 7.08 17.08
C LYS A 99 15.65 5.93 16.80
N ASN A 100 16.03 5.16 17.82
CA ASN A 100 16.93 4.03 17.65
C ASN A 100 16.20 2.76 17.18
N VAL A 101 16.41 2.37 15.91
CA VAL A 101 15.81 1.18 15.28
C VAL A 101 15.99 -0.08 16.13
N LYS A 102 17.21 -0.37 16.61
CA LYS A 102 17.48 -1.62 17.34
C LYS A 102 16.68 -1.70 18.64
N LYS A 103 16.54 -0.57 19.32
CA LYS A 103 15.78 -0.47 20.57
C LYS A 103 14.28 -0.58 20.30
N ILE A 104 13.77 0.13 19.30
CA ILE A 104 12.36 0.03 18.85
C ILE A 104 12.00 -1.43 18.53
N VAL A 105 12.79 -2.09 17.70
CA VAL A 105 12.54 -3.49 17.29
C VAL A 105 12.53 -4.42 18.50
N THR A 106 13.47 -4.23 19.43
CA THR A 106 13.58 -5.07 20.64
C THR A 106 12.40 -4.83 21.57
N ASP A 107 12.07 -3.57 21.86
CA ASP A 107 10.97 -3.19 22.75
C ASP A 107 9.62 -3.59 22.14
N PHE A 108 9.45 -3.45 20.83
CA PHE A 108 8.25 -3.86 20.11
C PHE A 108 8.03 -5.38 20.17
N ILE A 109 9.07 -6.18 19.93
CA ILE A 109 8.98 -7.66 20.02
C ILE A 109 8.68 -8.11 21.45
N ASN A 110 9.25 -7.44 22.44
CA ASN A 110 8.99 -7.73 23.85
C ASN A 110 7.55 -7.37 24.24
N HIS A 111 7.00 -6.29 23.68
CA HIS A 111 5.63 -5.86 23.94
C HIS A 111 4.59 -6.69 23.19
N TYR A 112 4.88 -7.07 21.94
CA TYR A 112 4.03 -7.89 21.08
C TYR A 112 4.72 -9.19 20.70
N THR A 113 4.67 -10.17 21.61
CA THR A 113 5.35 -11.46 21.45
C THR A 113 4.90 -12.27 20.21
N GLU A 114 3.69 -11.99 19.70
CA GLU A 114 3.16 -12.59 18.47
C GLU A 114 4.01 -12.30 17.22
N TYR A 115 4.76 -11.21 17.20
CA TYR A 115 5.65 -10.85 16.08
C TYR A 115 7.08 -11.36 16.23
N LYS A 116 7.40 -12.15 17.27
CA LYS A 116 8.77 -12.60 17.56
C LYS A 116 9.44 -13.35 16.41
N LYS A 117 8.66 -14.05 15.58
CA LYS A 117 9.15 -14.76 14.38
C LYS A 117 9.45 -13.85 13.18
N HIS A 118 8.96 -12.61 13.21
CA HIS A 118 9.01 -11.65 12.09
C HIS A 118 9.99 -10.49 12.35
N ARG A 119 11.10 -10.78 13.04
CA ARG A 119 12.06 -9.75 13.47
C ARG A 119 12.66 -8.97 12.31
N ASN A 120 12.90 -9.63 11.17
CA ASN A 120 13.47 -8.98 10.00
C ASN A 120 12.46 -8.04 9.34
N GLU A 121 11.20 -8.47 9.19
CA GLU A 121 10.13 -7.63 8.67
C GLU A 121 9.93 -6.39 9.56
N ILE A 122 9.87 -6.58 10.89
CA ILE A 122 9.78 -5.48 11.86
C ILE A 122 10.93 -4.49 11.69
N TYR A 123 12.17 -4.97 11.53
CA TYR A 123 13.34 -4.11 11.33
C TYR A 123 13.21 -3.26 10.06
N HIS A 124 12.87 -3.88 8.94
CA HIS A 124 12.71 -3.16 7.67
C HIS A 124 11.57 -2.15 7.72
N THR A 125 10.41 -2.52 8.27
CA THR A 125 9.27 -1.63 8.45
C THR A 125 9.63 -0.46 9.39
N THR A 126 10.37 -0.71 10.47
CA THR A 126 10.84 0.35 11.38
C THR A 126 11.69 1.38 10.63
N CYS A 127 12.66 0.92 9.82
CA CYS A 127 13.52 1.80 9.04
C CYS A 127 12.71 2.66 8.08
N GLN A 128 11.75 2.07 7.38
CA GLN A 128 10.87 2.79 6.45
C GLN A 128 10.06 3.87 7.16
N ILE A 129 9.41 3.54 8.28
CA ILE A 129 8.60 4.50 9.04
C ILE A 129 9.47 5.67 9.53
N LEU A 130 10.65 5.39 10.09
CA LEU A 130 11.55 6.44 10.56
C LEU A 130 12.08 7.32 9.43
N GLU A 131 12.31 6.77 8.25
CA GLU A 131 12.69 7.54 7.06
C GLU A 131 11.54 8.46 6.62
N THR A 132 10.31 7.95 6.55
CA THR A 132 9.11 8.75 6.26
C THR A 132 8.92 9.88 7.26
N HIS A 133 9.00 9.60 8.58
CA HIS A 133 8.91 10.64 9.62
C HIS A 133 9.97 11.72 9.47
N LYS A 134 11.20 11.34 9.10
CA LYS A 134 12.29 12.28 8.88
C LYS A 134 12.05 13.15 7.64
N GLU A 135 11.51 12.59 6.56
CA GLU A 135 11.15 13.34 5.36
C GLU A 135 10.03 14.36 5.68
N GLU A 136 8.97 13.93 6.36
CA GLU A 136 7.89 14.83 6.80
C GLU A 136 8.37 15.94 7.75
N GLU A 137 9.27 15.62 8.70
CA GLU A 137 9.90 16.61 9.58
C GLU A 137 10.66 17.67 8.75
N ILE A 138 11.37 17.25 7.70
CA ILE A 138 12.13 18.14 6.82
C ILE A 138 11.19 19.00 5.97
N GLU A 139 10.13 18.43 5.40
CA GLU A 139 9.14 19.17 4.61
C GLU A 139 8.44 20.24 5.44
N LYS A 140 8.01 19.91 6.66
CA LYS A 140 7.42 20.87 7.61
C LYS A 140 8.41 21.99 7.95
N GLU A 141 9.66 21.65 8.28
CA GLU A 141 10.71 22.64 8.56
C GLU A 141 10.97 23.56 7.35
N LEU A 142 11.02 22.98 6.15
CA LEU A 142 11.24 23.70 4.90
C LEU A 142 10.10 24.69 4.62
N TYR A 143 8.86 24.22 4.72
CA TYR A 143 7.66 25.03 4.53
C TYR A 143 7.63 26.24 5.47
N GLU A 144 7.83 26.02 6.77
CA GLU A 144 7.86 27.10 7.76
C GLU A 144 8.95 28.15 7.46
N LYS A 145 10.15 27.69 7.08
CA LYS A 145 11.26 28.59 6.78
C LYS A 145 10.98 29.41 5.51
N ILE A 146 10.38 28.81 4.49
CA ILE A 146 10.01 29.52 3.26
C ILE A 146 8.96 30.58 3.56
N ILE A 147 7.90 30.26 4.32
CA ILE A 147 6.90 31.26 4.73
C ILE A 147 7.54 32.43 5.47
N LYS A 148 8.34 32.14 6.51
CA LYS A 148 9.04 33.17 7.30
C LYS A 148 10.01 33.99 6.44
N PHE A 149 10.55 33.41 5.37
CA PHE A 149 11.44 34.09 4.44
C PHE A 149 10.70 34.99 3.45
N ILE A 150 9.59 34.51 2.87
CA ILE A 150 8.75 35.27 1.92
C ILE A 150 8.08 36.45 2.63
N ALA A 151 7.57 36.26 3.84
CA ALA A 151 6.88 37.31 4.62
C ALA A 151 7.77 38.56 4.85
N LYS A 152 9.09 38.39 4.86
CA LYS A 152 10.06 39.48 5.07
C LYS A 152 10.43 40.24 3.79
N LYS A 153 10.01 39.75 2.61
CA LYS A 153 10.36 40.35 1.31
C LYS A 153 9.15 41.08 0.70
N LYS A 154 9.38 42.27 0.13
CA LYS A 154 8.38 42.98 -0.68
C LYS A 154 8.36 42.38 -2.09
N LYS A 155 7.23 41.79 -2.48
CA LYS A 155 6.94 41.23 -3.83
C LYS A 155 8.08 40.39 -4.44
N PRO A 156 8.54 39.32 -3.79
CA PRO A 156 9.58 38.47 -4.35
C PRO A 156 9.06 37.59 -5.50
N THR A 157 9.89 37.35 -6.53
CA THR A 157 9.64 36.32 -7.53
C THR A 157 10.08 34.94 -7.02
N VAL A 158 9.53 33.85 -7.58
CA VAL A 158 9.90 32.47 -7.20
C VAL A 158 11.41 32.23 -7.38
N ASP A 159 12.00 32.70 -8.48
CA ASP A 159 13.42 32.53 -8.75
C ASP A 159 14.32 33.30 -7.77
N ASP A 160 13.90 34.50 -7.37
CA ASP A 160 14.61 35.29 -6.36
C ASP A 160 14.52 34.64 -4.97
N ILE A 161 13.39 34.01 -4.66
CA ILE A 161 13.21 33.24 -3.42
C ILE A 161 14.18 32.08 -3.43
N ILE A 162 14.21 31.25 -4.48
CA ILE A 162 15.08 30.07 -4.56
C ILE A 162 16.55 30.45 -4.42
N LYS A 163 17.03 31.41 -5.23
CA LYS A 163 18.43 31.84 -5.19
C LYS A 163 18.80 32.38 -3.81
N SER A 164 17.97 33.25 -3.24
CA SER A 164 18.26 33.88 -1.95
C SER A 164 18.13 32.91 -0.77
N PHE A 165 17.16 32.00 -0.83
CA PHE A 165 16.88 31.02 0.21
C PHE A 165 17.97 29.95 0.25
N ILE A 166 18.38 29.40 -0.89
CA ILE A 166 19.49 28.43 -0.96
C ILE A 166 20.81 29.09 -0.51
N LYS A 167 21.05 30.36 -0.87
CA LYS A 167 22.23 31.10 -0.40
C LYS A 167 22.23 31.25 1.13
N LYS A 168 21.06 31.47 1.74
CA LYS A 168 20.92 31.61 3.19
C LYS A 168 20.89 30.28 3.94
N TYR A 169 20.36 29.22 3.32
CA TYR A 169 20.19 27.89 3.90
C TYR A 169 20.76 26.81 2.96
N PRO A 170 22.10 26.69 2.87
CA PRO A 170 22.76 25.79 1.93
C PRO A 170 22.42 24.31 2.15
N LYS A 171 22.02 23.92 3.37
CA LYS A 171 21.55 22.56 3.71
C LYS A 171 20.39 22.08 2.83
N TYR A 172 19.52 22.97 2.37
CA TYR A 172 18.36 22.61 1.54
C TYR A 172 18.63 22.68 0.03
N LYS A 173 19.90 22.80 -0.39
CA LYS A 173 20.25 22.84 -1.82
C LYS A 173 19.73 21.64 -2.60
N LYS A 174 19.66 20.46 -1.97
CA LYS A 174 19.10 19.24 -2.57
C LYS A 174 17.58 19.30 -2.80
N TYR A 175 16.87 20.16 -2.06
CA TYR A 175 15.41 20.30 -2.14
C TYR A 175 14.96 21.45 -3.06
N ARG A 176 15.76 21.76 -4.09
CA ARG A 176 15.51 22.94 -4.95
C ARG A 176 14.16 22.86 -5.66
N GLY A 177 13.75 21.67 -6.08
CA GLY A 177 12.46 21.44 -6.74
C GLY A 177 11.29 21.68 -5.79
N GLU A 178 11.35 21.11 -4.58
CA GLU A 178 10.33 21.30 -3.56
C GLU A 178 10.24 22.77 -3.13
N ILE A 179 11.37 23.46 -2.97
CA ILE A 179 11.38 24.91 -2.68
C ILE A 179 10.66 25.70 -3.77
N TYR A 180 10.85 25.37 -5.06
CA TYR A 180 10.15 26.03 -6.17
C TYR A 180 8.63 25.85 -6.04
N ILE A 181 8.19 24.61 -5.90
CA ILE A 181 6.76 24.26 -5.81
C ILE A 181 6.12 24.95 -4.61
N LEU A 182 6.72 24.83 -3.43
CA LEU A 182 6.20 25.43 -2.20
C LEU A 182 6.18 26.97 -2.30
N SER A 183 7.22 27.59 -2.86
CA SER A 183 7.26 29.04 -3.03
C SER A 183 6.18 29.54 -3.99
N ALA A 184 5.93 28.81 -5.10
CA ALA A 184 4.88 29.14 -6.05
C ALA A 184 3.49 29.02 -5.41
N GLN A 185 3.23 27.94 -4.67
CA GLN A 185 1.97 27.75 -3.92
C GLN A 185 1.73 28.86 -2.89
N ILE A 186 2.73 29.16 -2.05
CA ILE A 186 2.63 30.20 -1.02
C ILE A 186 2.37 31.58 -1.64
N LEU A 187 3.04 31.92 -2.75
CA LEU A 187 2.79 33.19 -3.44
C LEU A 187 1.39 33.24 -4.05
N ALA A 188 0.93 32.17 -4.70
CA ALA A 188 -0.43 32.10 -5.25
C ALA A 188 -1.49 32.33 -4.14
N ASP A 189 -1.35 31.67 -3.00
CA ASP A 189 -2.23 31.84 -1.83
C ASP A 189 -2.16 33.26 -1.24
N TYR A 190 -0.97 33.85 -1.18
CA TYR A 190 -0.76 35.20 -0.65
C TYR A 190 -1.38 36.28 -1.55
N PHE A 191 -1.35 36.09 -2.87
CA PHE A 191 -1.99 36.99 -3.83
C PHE A 191 -3.51 36.80 -3.88
N ASN A 192 -4.00 35.56 -3.77
CA ASN A 192 -5.45 35.27 -3.73
C ASN A 192 -6.15 35.78 -2.46
N LYS A 193 -5.46 35.84 -1.30
CA LYS A 193 -6.02 36.41 -0.06
C LYS A 193 -6.00 37.95 0.02
N LYS A 194 -5.40 38.63 -0.96
CA LYS A 194 -5.24 40.09 -1.01
C LYS A 194 -6.12 40.77 -2.07
N LEU A 195 -6.84 40.00 -2.87
CA LEU A 195 -7.92 40.41 -3.79
C LEU A 195 -9.27 40.27 -3.07
#